data_AF-A0A6S6SDB0-F1
#
_entry.id   AF-A0A6S6SDB0-F1
#
_cell.length_a   1.000
_cell.length_b   1.000
_cell.length_c   1.000
_cell.angle_alpha   90.00
_cell.angle_beta   90.00
_cell.angle_gamma   90.00
#
_symmetry.space_group_name_H-M   'P 1'
#
loop_
_entity.id
_entity.type
_entity.pdbx_description
1 polymer ?
#
loop_
_entity_poly.entity_id
_entity_poly.type
_entity_poly.pdbx_seq_one_letter_code
_entity_poly.pdbx_strand_id
1 'polypeptide(L)'
;MNQSNSIEQEPPIRVTKHAMKRFKQRLGLPKSAHKKSALRAYKDGLADDHARGKAKLFLRKLASNNNKNILRVYGEFVYIFDETTLVTVFGIPRGIRKDFFQ
;
A
#
# COMPACT_ATOMS: atom_id res chain seq x y z
N MET A 1 24.43 -2.80 33.81
CA MET A 1 24.38 -2.91 32.34
C MET A 1 22.99 -3.41 31.97
N ASN A 2 22.01 -2.51 31.83
CA ASN A 2 20.66 -2.91 31.44
C ASN A 2 20.52 -2.74 29.93
N GLN A 3 20.28 -3.88 29.30
CA GLN A 3 20.20 -4.07 27.86
C GLN A 3 19.13 -3.16 27.26
N SER A 4 19.51 -2.52 26.17
CA SER A 4 18.75 -1.61 25.35
C SER A 4 17.41 -2.23 24.94
N ASN A 5 16.31 -1.74 25.53
CA ASN A 5 14.97 -2.05 25.05
C ASN A 5 14.71 -1.18 23.79
N SER A 6 15.24 -1.60 22.65
CA SER A 6 14.90 -1.05 21.34
C SER A 6 13.50 -1.53 20.99
N ILE A 7 12.47 -0.90 21.56
CA ILE A 7 11.10 -1.07 21.07
C ILE A 7 11.10 -0.47 19.67
N GLU A 8 11.16 -1.31 18.64
CA GLU A 8 10.84 -0.91 17.27
C GLU A 8 9.38 -0.44 17.28
N GLN A 9 9.18 0.86 17.53
CA GLN A 9 7.86 1.44 17.43
C GLN A 9 7.43 1.34 15.98
N GLU A 10 6.41 0.50 15.75
CA GLU A 10 5.68 0.40 14.49
C GLU A 10 5.48 1.80 13.90
N PRO A 11 5.84 2.03 12.62
CA PRO A 11 5.72 3.36 12.03
C PRO A 11 4.28 3.84 12.18
N PRO A 12 4.05 5.09 12.62
CA PRO A 12 2.71 5.58 12.88
C PRO A 12 1.94 5.76 11.57
N ILE A 13 1.29 4.68 11.10
CA ILE A 13 0.51 4.71 9.87
C ILE A 13 -0.76 5.54 10.07
N ARG A 14 -0.92 6.56 9.22
CA ARG A 14 -2.12 7.39 9.14
C ARG A 14 -2.95 6.98 7.93
N VAL A 15 -4.26 7.03 8.05
CA VAL A 15 -5.17 6.75 6.93
C VAL A 15 -6.04 7.97 6.72
N THR A 16 -5.99 8.55 5.52
CA THR A 16 -6.81 9.73 5.20
C THR A 16 -8.30 9.38 5.12
N LYS A 17 -9.18 10.38 5.29
CA LYS A 17 -10.62 10.22 5.05
C LYS A 17 -10.91 9.69 3.64
N HIS A 18 -10.12 10.14 2.65
CA HIS A 18 -10.22 9.66 1.27
C HIS A 18 -9.91 8.17 1.18
N ALA A 19 -8.79 7.71 1.74
CA ALA A 19 -8.42 6.30 1.76
C ALA A 19 -9.47 5.44 2.47
N MET A 20 -10.03 5.88 3.61
CA MET A 20 -11.10 5.15 4.31
C MET A 20 -12.34 4.95 3.42
N LYS A 21 -12.74 6.00 2.68
CA LYS A 21 -13.86 5.90 1.72
C LYS A 21 -13.55 4.89 0.62
N ARG A 22 -12.32 4.91 0.07
CA ARG A 22 -11.89 3.96 -0.97
C ARG A 22 -11.83 2.52 -0.48
N PHE A 23 -11.36 2.27 0.75
CA PHE A 23 -11.40 0.95 1.36
C PHE A 23 -12.82 0.40 1.42
N LYS A 24 -13.78 1.19 1.91
CA LYS A 24 -15.18 0.75 1.98
C LYS A 24 -15.74 0.44 0.58
N GLN A 25 -15.47 1.32 -0.39
CA GLN A 25 -16.00 1.18 -1.75
C GLN A 25 -15.36 0.05 -2.55
N ARG A 26 -14.06 -0.21 -2.37
CA ARG A 26 -13.26 -1.12 -3.22
C ARG A 26 -12.95 -2.45 -2.54
N LEU A 27 -12.74 -2.45 -1.23
CA LEU A 27 -12.37 -3.64 -0.47
C LEU A 27 -13.51 -4.18 0.39
N GLY A 28 -14.60 -3.42 0.59
CA GLY A 28 -15.69 -3.79 1.50
C GLY A 28 -15.25 -3.87 2.97
N LEU A 29 -14.03 -3.42 3.30
CA LEU A 29 -13.45 -3.62 4.63
C LEU A 29 -14.04 -2.66 5.67
N PRO A 30 -14.29 -3.14 6.90
CA PRO A 30 -14.71 -2.29 8.02
C PRO A 30 -13.58 -1.36 8.43
N LYS A 31 -13.93 -0.23 9.06
CA LYS A 31 -12.97 0.79 9.54
C LYS A 31 -11.83 0.21 10.38
N SER A 32 -12.13 -0.77 11.22
CA SER A 32 -11.15 -1.46 12.08
C SER A 32 -10.03 -2.15 11.28
N ALA A 33 -10.32 -2.60 10.07
CA ALA A 33 -9.35 -3.29 9.21
C ALA A 33 -8.47 -2.34 8.39
N HIS A 34 -8.85 -1.06 8.24
CA HIS A 34 -8.13 -0.11 7.37
C HIS A 34 -6.69 0.12 7.82
N LYS A 35 -6.49 0.43 9.11
CA LYS A 35 -5.15 0.71 9.66
C LYS A 35 -4.26 -0.53 9.65
N LYS A 36 -4.81 -1.70 10.01
CA LYS A 36 -4.08 -2.98 9.98
C LYS A 36 -3.66 -3.35 8.55
N SER A 37 -4.54 -3.17 7.57
CA SER A 37 -4.23 -3.44 6.17
C SER A 37 -3.21 -2.46 5.59
N ALA A 38 -3.33 -1.17 5.94
CA ALA A 38 -2.36 -0.16 5.54
C ALA A 38 -0.96 -0.45 6.12
N LEU A 39 -0.88 -0.85 7.39
CA LEU A 39 0.39 -1.22 8.02
C LEU A 39 1.02 -2.44 7.36
N ARG A 40 0.23 -3.49 7.10
CA ARG A 40 0.71 -4.68 6.39
C ARG A 40 1.19 -4.35 4.98
N ALA A 41 0.44 -3.55 4.23
CA ALA A 41 0.87 -3.13 2.91
C ALA A 41 2.15 -2.28 2.95
N TYR A 42 2.30 -1.41 3.94
CA TYR A 42 3.49 -0.57 4.07
C TYR A 42 4.76 -1.38 4.29
N LYS A 43 4.68 -2.37 5.18
CA LYS A 43 5.79 -3.24 5.60
C LYS A 43 6.07 -4.38 4.63
N ASP A 44 5.03 -5.12 4.29
CA ASP A 44 5.11 -6.42 3.63
C ASP A 44 4.72 -6.33 2.15
N GLY A 45 4.26 -5.17 1.67
CA GLY A 45 3.83 -4.97 0.30
C GLY A 45 5.00 -4.89 -0.68
N LEU A 46 4.81 -5.49 -1.86
CA LEU A 46 5.78 -5.43 -2.95
C LEU A 46 5.97 -3.97 -3.40
N ALA A 47 7.21 -3.51 -3.36
CA ALA A 47 7.61 -2.21 -3.85
C ALA A 47 7.56 -2.16 -5.39
N ASP A 48 7.37 -0.97 -5.95
CA ASP A 48 7.17 -0.84 -7.39
C ASP A 48 8.42 -1.19 -8.21
N ASP A 49 9.62 -1.03 -7.66
CA ASP A 49 10.91 -1.44 -8.21
C ASP A 49 11.03 -2.95 -8.46
N HIS A 50 10.33 -3.77 -7.68
CA HIS A 50 10.29 -5.22 -7.85
C HIS A 50 9.29 -5.66 -8.93
N ALA A 51 8.38 -4.78 -9.36
CA ALA A 51 7.43 -5.08 -10.43
C ALA A 51 8.10 -5.00 -11.82
N ARG A 52 7.67 -5.87 -12.75
CA ARG A 52 8.19 -5.91 -14.14
C ARG A 52 7.05 -5.86 -15.16
N GLY A 53 7.38 -5.68 -16.44
CA GLY A 53 6.43 -5.77 -17.56
C GLY A 53 5.18 -4.89 -17.39
N LYS A 54 3.99 -5.48 -17.56
CA LYS A 54 2.71 -4.75 -17.50
C LYS A 54 2.38 -4.29 -16.08
N ALA A 55 2.82 -5.02 -15.05
CA ALA A 55 2.69 -4.61 -13.65
C ALA A 55 3.44 -3.29 -13.38
N LYS A 56 4.69 -3.16 -13.82
CA LYS A 56 5.45 -1.91 -13.67
C LYS A 56 4.78 -0.75 -14.43
N LEU A 57 4.29 -1.00 -15.64
CA LEU A 57 3.58 0.02 -16.42
C LEU A 57 2.30 0.49 -15.72
N PHE A 58 1.56 -0.44 -15.12
CA PHE A 58 0.37 -0.12 -14.33
C PHE A 58 0.70 0.74 -13.11
N LEU A 59 1.73 0.38 -12.34
CA LEU A 59 2.17 1.18 -11.19
C LEU A 59 2.65 2.58 -11.59
N ARG A 60 3.40 2.70 -12.70
CA ARG A 60 3.82 4.01 -13.24
C ARG A 60 2.63 4.90 -13.59
N LYS A 61 1.57 4.34 -14.17
CA LYS A 61 0.32 5.08 -14.45
C LYS A 61 -0.39 5.56 -13.18
N LEU A 62 -0.28 4.82 -12.08
CA LEU A 62 -0.81 5.27 -10.79
C LEU A 62 0.06 6.35 -10.14
N ALA A 63 1.37 6.30 -10.34
CA ALA A 63 2.33 7.26 -9.81
C ALA A 63 2.43 8.56 -10.65
N SER A 64 1.81 8.64 -11.84
CA SER A 64 1.96 9.77 -12.76
C SER A 64 1.55 11.12 -12.17
N ASN A 65 0.75 11.13 -11.10
CA ASN A 65 0.28 12.34 -10.45
C ASN A 65 1.23 12.87 -9.36
N ASN A 66 2.17 12.04 -8.86
CA ASN A 66 3.19 12.43 -7.90
C ASN A 66 4.28 11.33 -7.79
N ASN A 67 5.51 11.67 -8.18
CA ASN A 67 6.66 10.77 -8.16
C ASN A 67 7.23 10.50 -6.75
N LYS A 68 6.82 11.25 -5.73
CA LYS A 68 7.21 11.04 -4.33
C LYS A 68 6.37 10.00 -3.61
N ASN A 69 5.25 9.57 -4.22
CA ASN A 69 4.37 8.61 -3.60
C ASN A 69 5.05 7.23 -3.50
N ILE A 70 4.92 6.60 -2.33
CA ILE A 70 5.37 5.23 -2.11
C ILE A 70 4.23 4.29 -2.50
N LEU A 71 4.49 3.43 -3.49
CA LEU A 71 3.53 2.42 -3.94
C LEU A 71 3.87 1.07 -3.30
N ARG A 72 2.84 0.41 -2.78
CA ARG A 72 2.95 -0.93 -2.20
C ARG A 72 1.83 -1.81 -2.72
N VAL A 73 2.19 -2.95 -3.31
CA VAL A 73 1.23 -3.94 -3.77
C VAL A 73 1.05 -5.00 -2.69
N TYR A 74 -0.17 -5.18 -2.21
CA TYR A 74 -0.48 -6.16 -1.17
C TYR A 74 -1.84 -6.80 -1.43
N GLY A 75 -1.85 -8.13 -1.57
CA GLY A 75 -3.03 -8.88 -1.97
C GLY A 75 -3.54 -8.47 -3.36
N GLU A 76 -4.79 -8.02 -3.44
CA GLU A 76 -5.42 -7.59 -4.70
C GLU A 76 -5.34 -6.08 -4.94
N PHE A 77 -4.55 -5.35 -4.14
CA PHE A 77 -4.62 -3.90 -4.09
C PHE A 77 -3.25 -3.22 -4.16
N VAL A 78 -3.24 -2.03 -4.74
CA VAL A 78 -2.15 -1.07 -4.71
C VAL A 78 -2.46 0.01 -3.69
N TYR A 79 -1.62 0.14 -2.69
CA TYR A 79 -1.67 1.15 -1.65
C TYR A 79 -0.71 2.28 -2.03
N ILE A 80 -1.20 3.51 -1.97
CA ILE A 80 -0.42 4.71 -2.30
C ILE A 80 -0.25 5.54 -1.03
N PHE A 81 0.98 5.66 -0.59
CA PHE A 81 1.37 6.42 0.60
C PHE A 81 2.08 7.71 0.20
N ASP A 82 1.85 8.74 0.99
CA ASP A 82 2.73 9.90 1.12
C ASP A 82 3.45 9.74 2.47
N GLU A 83 4.75 9.45 2.41
CA GLU A 83 5.54 8.96 3.54
C GLU A 83 4.87 7.79 4.29
N THR A 84 4.28 8.02 5.47
CA THR A 84 3.56 7.02 6.29
C THR A 84 2.04 7.19 6.29
N THR A 85 1.54 8.09 5.44
CA THR A 85 0.12 8.43 5.32
C THR A 85 -0.50 7.77 4.09
N LEU A 86 -1.45 6.87 4.29
CA LEU A 86 -2.19 6.25 3.20
C LEU A 86 -3.18 7.25 2.58
N VAL A 87 -2.95 7.58 1.32
CA VAL A 87 -3.74 8.55 0.55
C VAL A 87 -4.89 7.85 -0.18
N THR A 88 -4.63 6.71 -0.81
CA THR A 88 -5.64 5.98 -1.60
C THR A 88 -5.25 4.51 -1.83
N VAL A 89 -6.22 3.70 -2.26
CA VAL A 89 -6.07 2.26 -2.50
C VAL A 89 -6.77 1.86 -3.79
N PHE A 90 -6.08 1.25 -4.75
CA PHE A 90 -6.65 0.81 -6.04
C PHE A 90 -6.71 -0.72 -6.13
N GLY A 91 -7.75 -1.27 -6.74
CA GLY A 91 -7.78 -2.69 -7.10
C GLY A 91 -6.89 -2.96 -8.30
N ILE A 92 -6.21 -4.11 -8.30
CA ILE A 92 -5.39 -4.56 -9.42
C ILE A 92 -6.31 -5.19 -10.47
N PRO A 93 -6.24 -4.77 -11.75
CA PRO A 93 -6.97 -5.42 -12.83
C PRO A 93 -6.59 -6.90 -12.95
N ARG A 94 -7.58 -7.79 -13.10
CA ARG A 94 -7.36 -9.26 -13.15
C ARG A 94 -6.27 -9.69 -14.15
N GLY A 95 -6.22 -9.05 -15.32
CA GLY A 95 -5.26 -9.40 -16.38
C GLY A 95 -3.78 -9.07 -16.07
N ILE A 96 -3.51 -8.19 -15.10
CA ILE A 96 -2.16 -7.77 -14.70
C ILE A 96 -1.73 -8.43 -13.40
N ARG A 97 -2.67 -8.97 -12.61
CA ARG A 97 -2.40 -9.56 -11.30
C ARG A 97 -1.31 -10.62 -11.32
N LYS A 98 -1.34 -11.49 -12.33
CA LYS A 98 -0.35 -12.58 -12.45
C LYS A 98 1.08 -12.04 -12.51
N ASP A 99 1.30 -10.86 -13.08
CA ASP A 99 2.63 -10.26 -13.25
C ASP A 99 3.23 -9.71 -11.93
N PHE A 100 2.49 -9.71 -10.82
CA PHE A 100 2.98 -9.27 -9.50
C PHE A 100 3.46 -10.42 -8.60
N PHE A 101 3.08 -11.67 -8.90
CA PHE A 101 3.28 -12.82 -8.01
C PHE A 101 3.95 -14.00 -8.73
N GLN A 102 4.75 -13.73 -9.76
CA GLN A 102 5.55 -14.76 -10.47
C GLN A 102 6.96 -14.87 -9.90
#